data_AF-A0A7S2BNU5-F1
#
_entry.id   AF-A0A7S2BNU5-F1
#
_cell.length_a   1.000
_cell.length_b   1.000
_cell.length_c   1.000
_cell.angle_alpha   90.00
_cell.angle_beta   90.00
_cell.angle_gamma   90.00
#
_symmetry.space_group_name_H-M   'P 1'
#
loop_
_entity.id
_entity.type
_entity.pdbx_description
1 polymer ?
#
loop_
_entity_poly.entity_id
_entity_poly.type
_entity_poly.pdbx_seq_one_letter_code
_entity_poly.pdbx_strand_id
1 'polypeptide(L)'
;IEKASKEQDVKYKSKEAAGLDKVVAETSSDRSSVQEELDAVLASLKALNSECVAKAETYEERKARRDAEIAGLKEALSVLESETALIQKQSRRTLRGHRQSQLSPA
;
A
#
# COMPACT_ATOMS: atom_id res chain seq x y z
N ILE A 1 -3.84 -8.30 76.81
CA ILE A 1 -4.65 -7.49 75.87
C ILE A 1 -3.77 -6.99 74.71
N GLU A 2 -2.65 -6.34 74.99
CA GLU A 2 -1.74 -5.78 73.95
C GLU A 2 -1.23 -6.82 72.92
N LYS A 3 -0.75 -7.99 73.37
CA LYS A 3 -0.27 -9.07 72.48
C LYS A 3 -1.34 -9.56 71.51
N ALA A 4 -2.57 -9.75 72.01
CA ALA A 4 -3.69 -10.20 71.20
C ALA A 4 -4.10 -9.16 70.14
N SER A 5 -4.03 -7.87 70.46
CA SER A 5 -4.26 -6.77 69.51
C SER A 5 -3.22 -6.80 68.39
N LYS A 6 -1.92 -6.89 68.74
CA LYS A 6 -0.82 -6.94 67.77
C LYS A 6 -0.92 -8.17 66.85
N GLU A 7 -1.32 -9.33 67.38
CA GLU A 7 -1.55 -10.54 66.58
C GLU A 7 -2.71 -10.40 65.59
N GLN A 8 -3.79 -9.71 65.96
CA GLN A 8 -4.85 -9.37 65.01
C GLN A 8 -4.36 -8.38 63.95
N ASP A 9 -3.62 -7.34 64.34
CA ASP A 9 -3.07 -6.35 63.41
C ASP A 9 -2.20 -7.01 62.35
N VAL A 10 -1.33 -7.95 62.74
CA VAL A 10 -0.51 -8.73 61.80
C VAL A 10 -1.40 -9.51 60.84
N LYS A 11 -2.43 -10.21 61.33
CA LYS A 11 -3.35 -10.96 60.46
C LYS A 11 -4.08 -10.07 59.45
N TYR A 12 -4.58 -8.91 59.89
CA TYR A 12 -5.27 -7.98 58.99
C TYR A 12 -4.32 -7.40 57.95
N LYS A 13 -3.15 -6.92 58.37
CA LYS A 13 -2.14 -6.35 57.45
C LYS A 13 -1.60 -7.37 56.46
N SER A 14 -1.40 -8.63 56.87
CA SER A 14 -0.97 -9.68 55.95
C SER A 14 -2.04 -10.01 54.90
N LYS A 15 -3.33 -10.00 55.27
CA LYS A 15 -4.43 -10.17 54.31
C LYS A 15 -4.53 -8.99 53.35
N GLU A 16 -4.38 -7.78 53.87
CA GLU A 16 -4.39 -6.56 53.07
C GLU A 16 -3.21 -6.54 52.08
N ALA A 17 -2.00 -6.86 52.53
CA ALA A 17 -0.83 -6.97 51.66
C ALA A 17 -1.05 -7.97 50.51
N ALA A 18 -1.54 -9.18 50.82
CA ALA A 18 -1.85 -10.17 49.79
C ALA A 18 -2.95 -9.69 48.82
N GLY A 19 -3.93 -8.93 49.31
CA GLY A 19 -4.96 -8.31 48.48
C GLY A 19 -4.38 -7.25 47.54
N LEU A 20 -3.51 -6.38 48.06
CA LEU A 20 -2.82 -5.36 47.27
C LEU A 20 -1.90 -5.99 46.22
N ASP A 21 -1.14 -7.03 46.57
CA ASP A 21 -0.27 -7.74 45.63
C ASP A 21 -1.08 -8.33 44.46
N LYS A 22 -2.26 -8.88 44.75
CA LYS A 22 -3.17 -9.38 43.71
C LYS A 22 -3.66 -8.25 42.80
N VAL A 23 -4.09 -7.12 43.37
CA VAL A 23 -4.55 -5.96 42.59
C VAL A 23 -3.42 -5.40 41.74
N VAL A 24 -2.19 -5.34 42.25
CA VAL A 24 -1.02 -4.90 41.49
C VAL A 24 -0.75 -5.85 40.32
N ALA A 25 -0.81 -7.17 40.54
CA ALA A 25 -0.63 -8.14 39.47
C ALA A 25 -1.70 -8.02 38.37
N GLU A 26 -2.98 -7.92 38.77
CA GLU A 26 -4.11 -7.76 37.85
C GLU A 26 -3.98 -6.47 37.04
N THR A 27 -3.81 -5.33 37.71
CA THR A 27 -3.69 -4.01 37.03
C THR A 27 -2.44 -3.90 36.15
N SER A 28 -1.34 -4.55 36.54
CA SER A 28 -0.15 -4.62 35.69
C SER A 28 -0.39 -5.47 34.43
N SER A 29 -1.12 -6.57 34.55
CA SER A 29 -1.52 -7.40 33.41
C SER A 29 -2.45 -6.63 32.47
N ASP A 30 -3.48 -5.98 33.01
CA ASP A 30 -4.43 -5.17 32.24
C ASP A 30 -3.72 -4.06 31.49
N ARG A 31 -2.78 -3.37 32.16
CA ARG A 31 -1.97 -2.33 31.52
C ARG A 31 -1.14 -2.87 30.35
N SER A 32 -0.54 -4.05 30.50
CA SER A 32 0.23 -4.69 29.42
C SER A 32 -0.66 -4.96 28.21
N SER A 33 -1.82 -5.59 28.43
CA SER A 33 -2.77 -5.90 27.36
C SER A 33 -3.26 -4.65 26.63
N VAL A 34 -3.63 -3.60 27.37
CA VAL A 34 -4.07 -2.32 26.78
C VAL A 34 -2.94 -1.63 26.00
N GLN A 35 -1.69 -1.76 26.46
CA GLN A 35 -0.54 -1.22 25.72
C GLN A 35 -0.33 -1.96 24.40
N GLU A 36 -0.48 -3.28 24.37
CA GLU A 36 -0.39 -4.07 23.13
C GLU A 36 -1.50 -3.69 22.14
N GLU A 37 -2.73 -3.50 22.61
CA GLU A 37 -3.84 -3.02 21.78
C GLU A 37 -3.56 -1.61 21.22
N LEU A 38 -3.06 -0.69 22.06
CA LEU A 38 -2.71 0.66 21.66
C LEU A 38 -1.63 0.66 20.57
N ASP A 39 -0.58 -0.14 20.74
CA ASP A 39 0.50 -0.25 19.77
C ASP A 39 -0.01 -0.78 18.42
N ALA A 40 -0.93 -1.75 18.43
CA ALA A 40 -1.57 -2.27 17.22
C ALA A 40 -2.45 -1.21 16.53
N VAL A 41 -3.20 -0.40 17.29
CA VAL A 41 -4.01 0.70 16.75
C VAL A 41 -3.13 1.78 16.13
N LEU A 42 -2.03 2.16 16.79
CA LEU A 42 -1.08 3.15 16.27
C LEU A 42 -0.41 2.65 14.97
N ALA A 43 -0.05 1.37 14.90
CA ALA A 43 0.49 0.77 13.67
C ALA A 43 -0.52 0.83 12.52
N SER A 44 -1.78 0.48 12.79
CA SER A 44 -2.86 0.54 11.79
C SER A 44 -3.13 1.97 11.32
N LEU A 45 -3.15 2.93 12.24
CA LEU A 45 -3.30 4.35 11.90
C LEU A 45 -2.15 4.86 11.02
N LYS A 46 -0.92 4.43 11.29
CA LYS A 46 0.25 4.78 10.46
C LYS A 46 0.12 4.24 9.04
N ALA A 47 -0.35 2.99 8.89
CA ALA A 47 -0.61 2.40 7.57
C ALA A 47 -1.68 3.21 6.82
N LEU A 48 -2.82 3.48 7.45
CA LEU A 48 -3.90 4.28 6.87
C LEU A 48 -3.43 5.68 6.49
N ASN A 49 -2.62 6.35 7.31
CA ASN A 49 -2.09 7.67 6.97
C ASN A 49 -1.23 7.63 5.71
N SER A 50 -0.47 6.56 5.47
CA SER A 50 0.33 6.42 4.24
C SER A 50 -0.51 6.25 2.98
N GLU A 51 -1.70 5.66 3.10
CA GLU A 51 -2.63 5.42 2.00
C GLU A 51 -3.56 6.62 1.75
N CYS A 52 -4.07 7.22 2.83
CA CYS A 52 -5.15 8.21 2.77
C CYS A 52 -4.65 9.65 2.82
N VAL A 53 -3.53 9.93 3.48
CA VAL A 53 -2.98 11.29 3.52
C VAL A 53 -2.12 11.48 2.29
N ALA A 54 -2.75 11.98 1.23
CA ALA A 54 -2.05 12.31 0.00
C ALA A 54 -0.85 13.22 0.31
N LYS A 55 0.35 12.77 -0.05
CA LYS A 55 1.49 13.68 -0.19
C LYS A 55 1.09 14.67 -1.27
N ALA A 56 0.77 15.90 -0.87
CA ALA A 56 0.43 16.94 -1.82
C ALA A 56 1.64 17.15 -2.74
N GLU A 57 1.52 16.72 -4.00
CA GLU A 57 2.48 17.11 -5.03
C GLU A 57 2.52 18.63 -5.12
N THR A 58 3.71 19.20 -5.31
CA THR A 58 3.80 20.64 -5.52
C THR A 58 3.10 21.01 -6.82
N TYR A 59 2.63 22.26 -6.91
CA TYR A 59 2.01 22.75 -8.14
C TYR A 59 2.94 22.60 -9.35
N GLU A 60 4.23 22.85 -9.15
CA GLU A 60 5.24 22.77 -10.20
C GLU A 60 5.43 21.35 -10.73
N GLU A 61 5.51 20.34 -9.85
CA GLU A 61 5.61 18.93 -10.26
C GLU A 61 4.35 18.47 -11.02
N ARG A 62 3.16 18.87 -10.53
CA ARG A 62 1.89 18.60 -11.21
C ARG A 62 1.85 19.21 -12.61
N LYS A 63 2.26 20.48 -12.71
CA LYS A 63 2.29 21.22 -13.98
C LYS A 63 3.27 20.58 -14.95
N ALA A 64 4.48 20.26 -14.51
CA ALA A 64 5.49 19.62 -15.35
C ALA A 64 5.01 18.27 -15.92
N ARG A 65 4.38 17.41 -15.10
CA ARG A 65 3.80 16.14 -15.57
C ARG A 65 2.72 16.36 -16.64
N ARG A 66 1.82 17.31 -16.42
CA ARG A 66 0.74 17.64 -17.37
C ARG A 66 1.28 18.24 -18.67
N ASP A 67 2.28 19.12 -18.59
CA ASP A 67 2.89 19.73 -19.77
C ASP A 67 3.58 18.65 -20.64
N ALA A 68 4.27 17.70 -20.02
CA ALA A 68 4.87 16.54 -20.71
C ALA A 68 3.81 15.63 -21.35
N GLU A 69 2.72 15.35 -20.63
CA GLU A 69 1.58 14.57 -21.16
C GLU A 69 0.94 15.27 -22.36
N ILE A 70 0.68 16.59 -22.26
CA ILE A 70 0.12 17.39 -23.36
C ILE A 70 1.06 17.38 -24.57
N ALA A 71 2.38 17.49 -24.37
CA ALA A 71 3.35 17.44 -25.45
C ALA A 71 3.32 16.08 -26.18
N GLY A 72 3.33 14.97 -25.44
CA GLY A 72 3.24 13.63 -26.02
C GLY A 72 1.92 13.37 -26.74
N LEU A 73 0.80 13.87 -26.20
CA LEU A 73 -0.52 13.78 -26.86
C LEU A 73 -0.56 14.57 -28.18
N LYS A 74 0.06 15.75 -28.23
CA LYS A 74 0.18 16.54 -29.46
C LYS A 74 1.04 15.85 -30.50
N GLU A 75 2.15 15.24 -30.08
CA GLU A 75 3.01 14.46 -30.96
C GLU A 75 2.25 13.25 -31.53
N ALA A 76 1.57 12.47 -30.67
CA ALA A 76 0.76 11.34 -31.10
C ALA A 76 -0.35 11.77 -32.08
N LEU A 77 -1.02 12.90 -31.83
CA LEU A 77 -2.01 13.45 -32.74
C LEU A 77 -1.39 13.82 -34.09
N SER A 78 -0.25 14.52 -34.09
CA SER A 78 0.48 14.86 -35.31
C SER A 78 0.89 13.62 -36.11
N VAL A 79 1.34 12.57 -35.42
CA VAL A 79 1.66 11.28 -36.03
C VAL A 79 0.41 10.67 -36.66
N LEU A 80 -0.70 10.57 -35.95
CA LEU A 80 -1.95 10.01 -36.49
C LEU A 80 -2.50 10.79 -37.69
N GLU A 81 -2.42 12.12 -37.66
CA GLU A 81 -2.83 12.98 -38.77
C GLU A 81 -1.91 12.80 -39.99
N SER A 82 -0.60 12.67 -39.76
CA SER A 82 0.41 12.52 -40.82
C SER A 82 0.50 11.08 -41.36
N GLU A 83 0.29 10.06 -40.52
CA GLU A 83 0.38 8.63 -40.82
C GLU A 83 -0.91 8.03 -41.40
N THR A 84 -1.93 8.85 -41.69
CA THR A 84 -2.94 8.51 -42.71
C THR A 84 -2.31 8.14 -44.07
N ALA A 85 -1.01 8.40 -44.25
CA ALA A 85 -0.18 7.94 -45.36
C ALA A 85 0.02 6.40 -45.46
N LEU A 86 -0.15 5.63 -44.37
CA LEU A 86 0.04 4.16 -44.38
C LEU A 86 -1.27 3.35 -44.40
N ILE A 87 -2.39 3.96 -44.77
CA ILE A 87 -3.58 3.18 -45.14
C ILE A 87 -3.20 2.38 -46.39
N GLN A 88 -2.95 1.06 -46.24
CA GLN A 88 -2.82 0.13 -47.35
C GLN A 88 -4.12 0.12 -48.17
N LYS A 89 -4.26 1.08 -49.09
CA LYS A 89 -5.34 1.13 -50.06
C LYS A 89 -5.07 0.05 -51.10
N GLN A 90 -5.68 -1.12 -50.89
CA GLN A 90 -5.90 -2.21 -51.85
C GLN A 90 -4.64 -2.79 -52.52
N SER A 91 -4.20 -3.95 -52.05
CA SER A 91 -3.41 -4.87 -52.87
C SER A 91 -4.31 -5.48 -53.96
N ARG A 92 -4.37 -4.84 -55.13
CA ARG A 92 -4.81 -5.48 -56.38
C ARG A 92 -3.58 -5.78 -57.22
N ARG A 93 -2.88 -6.88 -56.93
CA ARG A 93 -1.94 -7.48 -57.89
C ARG A 93 -2.39 -8.89 -58.23
N THR A 94 -3.12 -8.99 -59.33
CA THR A 94 -3.31 -10.23 -60.08
C THR A 94 -2.00 -10.57 -60.81
N LEU A 95 -1.26 -11.57 -60.34
CA LEU A 95 -0.16 -12.16 -61.10
C LEU A 95 -0.74 -13.08 -62.19
N ARG A 96 -0.85 -12.57 -63.43
CA ARG A 96 -1.02 -13.39 -64.64
C ARG A 96 0.34 -13.99 -65.04
N GLY A 97 0.36 -15.30 -65.25
CA GLY A 97 1.58 -16.08 -65.48
C GLY A 97 2.28 -15.89 -66.82
N HIS A 98 3.54 -16.33 -66.88
CA HIS A 98 4.25 -16.66 -68.12
C HIS A 98 5.00 -17.99 -67.98
N ARG A 99 4.51 -18.96 -68.76
CA ARG A 99 5.09 -20.17 -69.39
C ARG A 99 6.25 -20.96 -68.76
N GLN A 100 6.02 -22.28 -68.81
CA GLN A 100 6.94 -23.41 -68.68
C GLN A 100 8.24 -23.26 -69.49
N SER A 101 9.35 -23.68 -68.88
CA SER A 101 10.38 -24.48 -69.55
C SER A 101 11.07 -25.39 -68.53
N GLN A 102 10.59 -26.64 -68.50
CA GLN A 102 11.33 -27.91 -68.43
C GLN A 102 12.80 -27.91 -67.95
N LEU A 103 13.07 -28.87 -67.05
CA LEU A 103 14.31 -29.66 -66.83
C LEU A 103 15.25 -29.28 -65.65
N SER A 104 15.08 -30.03 -64.55
CA SER A 104 16.09 -30.51 -63.56
C SER A 104 17.18 -31.38 -64.22
N PRO A 105 18.18 -31.97 -63.50
CA PRO A 105 18.87 -31.60 -62.25
C PRO A 105 20.41 -31.75 -62.34
N ALA A 106 21.14 -31.27 -61.31
CA ALA A 106 22.30 -31.95 -60.70
C ALA A 106 22.54 -31.37 -59.30
#